data_AF-A0A927MVX3-F1
#
_entry.id   AF-A0A927MVX3-F1
#
_cell.length_a   1.000
_cell.length_b   1.000
_cell.length_c   1.000
_cell.angle_alpha   90.00
_cell.angle_beta   90.00
_cell.angle_gamma   90.00
#
_symmetry.space_group_name_H-M   'P 1'
#
loop_
_entity.id
_entity.type
_entity.pdbx_description
1 polymer ?
#
loop_
_entity_poly.entity_id
_entity_poly.type
_entity_poly.pdbx_seq_one_letter_code
_entity_poly.pdbx_strand_id
1 'polypeptide(L)'
;MAGEGGSERIVQAGDALTGTHMISGVIRSHEPEGYDCPICRLMHGENTSLTTPDNIVHRDEHSAVIVSPHWWVGNIGNLLVVPVAHVENLYHLPDELGGPLLAMSRRAANALLEVLGCDGISLRQHNGPAGGQDMWHLHIHVVPRWSGDSFHRGEHTMRAVDLAEQHEHAARLRSAGNWSA
;
A
#
# COMPACT_ATOMS: atom_id res chain seq x y z
N MET A 1 -22.24 -31.38 18.84
CA MET A 1 -22.80 -30.99 17.53
C MET A 1 -23.68 -29.77 17.77
N ALA A 2 -23.05 -28.61 17.89
CA ALA A 2 -23.74 -27.33 18.07
C ALA A 2 -23.35 -26.46 16.88
N GLY A 3 -24.35 -26.03 16.12
CA GLY A 3 -24.18 -25.04 15.08
C GLY A 3 -24.25 -23.65 15.68
N GLU A 4 -23.43 -22.73 15.19
CA GLU A 4 -23.63 -21.30 15.36
C GLU A 4 -23.38 -20.65 13.99
N GLY A 5 -24.47 -20.09 13.45
CA GLY A 5 -24.49 -19.41 12.18
C GLY A 5 -23.80 -18.05 12.29
N GLY A 6 -22.74 -17.88 11.50
CA GLY A 6 -22.27 -16.54 11.14
C GLY A 6 -23.30 -15.90 10.22
N SER A 7 -23.86 -14.79 10.66
CA SER A 7 -24.79 -13.96 9.87
C SER A 7 -24.07 -13.41 8.63
N GLU A 8 -24.29 -14.02 7.47
CA GLU A 8 -23.90 -13.49 6.16
C GLU A 8 -24.65 -12.17 5.91
N ARG A 9 -23.94 -11.03 5.91
CA ARG A 9 -24.49 -9.79 5.32
C ARG A 9 -24.04 -9.70 3.87
N ILE A 10 -24.96 -9.99 2.96
CA ILE A 10 -24.85 -9.66 1.54
C ILE A 10 -24.98 -8.14 1.45
N VAL A 11 -23.88 -7.43 1.20
CA VAL A 11 -23.93 -6.03 0.80
C VAL A 11 -24.51 -6.01 -0.62
N GLN A 12 -25.77 -5.58 -0.75
CA GLN A 12 -26.36 -5.34 -2.06
C GLN A 12 -25.65 -4.13 -2.68
N ALA A 13 -25.20 -4.31 -3.93
CA ALA A 13 -24.58 -3.26 -4.73
C ALA A 13 -25.54 -2.07 -4.88
N GLY A 14 -25.12 -0.92 -4.36
CA GLY A 14 -25.80 0.36 -4.47
C GLY A 14 -24.75 1.46 -4.57
N ASP A 15 -24.10 1.55 -5.74
CA ASP A 15 -23.95 2.78 -6.52
C ASP A 15 -22.94 2.54 -7.66
N ALA A 16 -23.47 2.63 -8.88
CA ALA A 16 -22.86 2.66 -10.21
C ALA A 16 -21.35 2.30 -10.36
N LEU A 17 -21.05 1.01 -10.53
CA LEU A 17 -19.87 0.55 -11.27
C LEU A 17 -20.31 0.18 -12.69
N THR A 18 -20.21 1.14 -13.61
CA THR A 18 -20.50 0.88 -15.03
C THR A 18 -19.29 0.24 -15.69
N GLY A 19 -19.23 -1.09 -15.63
CA GLY A 19 -18.43 -1.89 -16.56
C GLY A 19 -17.37 -2.78 -15.92
N THR A 20 -17.76 -3.76 -15.09
CA THR A 20 -16.86 -4.84 -14.67
C THR A 20 -17.43 -6.18 -15.11
N HIS A 21 -16.64 -6.95 -15.87
CA HIS A 21 -16.97 -8.34 -16.20
C HIS A 21 -17.09 -9.14 -14.89
N MET A 22 -18.31 -9.56 -14.57
CA MET A 22 -18.63 -10.30 -13.35
C MET A 22 -17.97 -11.69 -13.40
N ILE A 23 -16.84 -11.86 -12.70
CA ILE A 23 -16.34 -13.20 -12.37
C ILE A 23 -17.33 -13.79 -11.36
N SER A 24 -17.91 -14.95 -11.69
CA SER A 24 -19.00 -15.60 -10.94
C SER A 24 -18.54 -16.23 -9.61
N GLY A 25 -17.97 -15.42 -8.72
CA GLY A 25 -17.62 -15.77 -7.36
C GLY A 25 -17.58 -14.47 -6.57
N VAL A 26 -18.41 -14.36 -5.53
CA VAL A 26 -18.52 -13.16 -4.70
C VAL A 26 -17.13 -12.71 -4.26
N ILE A 27 -16.69 -11.54 -4.72
CA ILE A 27 -15.51 -10.88 -4.17
C ILE A 27 -15.88 -10.54 -2.72
N ARG A 28 -15.21 -11.19 -1.77
CA ARG A 28 -15.48 -11.03 -0.33
C ARG A 28 -14.52 -10.01 0.26
N SER A 29 -15.08 -9.09 1.04
CA SER A 29 -14.31 -8.22 1.89
C SER A 29 -13.74 -9.00 3.09
N HIS A 30 -12.50 -8.70 3.46
CA HIS A 30 -11.84 -9.18 4.67
C HIS A 30 -11.66 -8.08 5.72
N GLU A 31 -12.20 -6.89 5.47
CA GLU A 31 -12.24 -5.81 6.44
C GLU A 31 -13.01 -6.23 7.70
N PRO A 32 -12.44 -6.10 8.90
CA PRO A 32 -13.17 -6.29 10.14
C PRO A 32 -14.35 -5.32 10.26
N GLU A 33 -15.41 -5.73 10.95
CA GLU A 33 -16.51 -4.81 11.29
C GLU A 33 -15.97 -3.60 12.08
N GLY A 34 -16.28 -2.39 11.59
CA GLY A 34 -15.79 -1.15 12.20
C GLY A 34 -14.30 -0.86 11.94
N TYR A 35 -13.69 -1.43 10.89
CA TYR A 35 -12.31 -1.16 10.52
C TYR A 35 -12.02 0.34 10.34
N ASP A 36 -11.18 0.88 11.21
CA ASP A 36 -10.66 2.25 11.09
C ASP A 36 -9.39 2.23 10.22
N CYS A 37 -9.56 2.55 8.93
CA CYS A 37 -8.48 2.45 7.95
C CYS A 37 -7.39 3.52 8.19
N PRO A 38 -6.14 3.13 8.52
CA PRO A 38 -5.06 4.07 8.81
C PRO A 38 -4.66 4.90 7.58
N ILE A 39 -4.78 4.35 6.37
CA ILE A 39 -4.47 5.10 5.13
C ILE A 39 -5.53 6.16 4.86
N CYS A 40 -6.81 5.85 5.04
CA CYS A 40 -7.89 6.84 4.92
C CYS A 40 -7.71 8.00 5.90
N ARG A 41 -7.35 7.71 7.15
CA ARG A 41 -7.01 8.74 8.15
C ARG A 41 -5.87 9.64 7.68
N LEU A 42 -4.79 9.06 7.15
CA LEU A 42 -3.68 9.85 6.58
C LEU A 42 -4.13 10.69 5.38
N MET A 43 -4.98 10.15 4.50
CA MET A 43 -5.53 10.89 3.36
C MET A 43 -6.46 12.04 3.78
N HIS A 44 -7.04 11.96 4.97
CA HIS A 44 -7.79 13.04 5.61
C HIS A 44 -6.94 13.99 6.46
N GLY A 45 -5.61 13.79 6.51
CA GLY A 45 -4.69 14.65 7.26
C GLY A 45 -4.60 14.32 8.75
N GLU A 46 -5.02 13.13 9.16
CA GLU A 46 -4.95 12.68 10.55
C GLU A 46 -3.70 11.84 10.83
N ASN A 47 -3.19 11.93 12.05
CA ASN A 47 -2.14 11.04 12.55
C ASN A 47 -2.69 9.67 12.92
N THR A 48 -1.87 8.64 12.77
CA THR A 48 -2.15 7.28 13.26
C THR A 48 -1.12 6.88 14.32
N SER A 49 -1.28 5.69 14.91
CA SER A 49 -0.26 5.12 15.79
C SER A 49 1.03 4.72 15.06
N LEU A 50 0.99 4.58 13.73
CA LEU A 50 2.11 4.09 12.92
C LEU A 50 2.86 5.19 12.18
N THR A 51 2.15 6.23 11.75
CA THR A 51 2.70 7.28 10.87
C THR A 51 1.84 8.54 10.86
N THR A 52 2.33 9.61 10.24
CA THR A 52 1.68 10.94 10.14
C THR A 52 1.63 11.44 8.70
N PRO A 53 0.79 12.44 8.37
CA PRO A 53 0.75 13.03 7.03
C PRO A 53 2.10 13.58 6.53
N ASP A 54 2.99 13.96 7.44
CA ASP A 54 4.37 14.39 7.11
C ASP A 54 5.23 13.28 6.48
N ASN A 55 4.76 12.03 6.49
CA ASN A 55 5.40 10.89 5.82
C ASN A 55 4.84 10.59 4.43
N ILE A 56 3.86 11.38 3.95
CA ILE A 56 3.38 11.34 2.57
C ILE A 56 4.40 12.05 1.68
N VAL A 57 5.19 11.28 0.92
CA VAL A 57 6.20 11.81 0.01
C VAL A 57 5.54 12.61 -1.12
N HIS A 58 4.49 12.06 -1.72
CA HIS A 58 3.76 12.71 -2.79
C HIS A 58 2.31 12.24 -2.81
N ARG A 59 1.40 13.09 -3.29
CA ARG A 59 -0.02 12.78 -3.49
C ARG A 59 -0.54 13.54 -4.70
N ASP A 60 -1.24 12.82 -5.58
CA ASP A 60 -2.07 13.40 -6.63
C ASP A 60 -3.55 13.08 -6.37
N GLU A 61 -4.40 13.28 -7.39
CA GLU A 61 -5.84 13.03 -7.29
C GLU A 61 -6.18 11.56 -6.99
N HIS A 62 -5.38 10.62 -7.51
CA HIS A 62 -5.71 9.20 -7.50
C HIS A 62 -4.85 8.39 -6.53
N SER A 63 -3.63 8.82 -6.27
CA SER A 63 -2.62 8.02 -5.59
C SER A 63 -1.73 8.83 -4.66
N ALA A 64 -1.15 8.15 -3.69
CA ALA A 64 -0.15 8.71 -2.78
C ALA A 64 1.03 7.75 -2.62
N VAL A 65 2.19 8.33 -2.35
CA VAL A 65 3.41 7.62 -1.95
C VAL A 65 3.71 7.96 -0.50
N ILE A 66 3.84 6.94 0.34
CA ILE A 66 4.01 7.07 1.78
C ILE A 66 5.27 6.29 2.18
N VAL A 67 6.04 6.82 3.12
CA VAL A 67 7.08 6.02 3.77
C VAL A 67 6.44 4.89 4.56
N SER A 68 6.82 3.64 4.30
CA SER A 68 6.26 2.50 5.04
C SER A 68 6.68 2.59 6.51
N PRO A 69 5.76 2.44 7.48
CA PRO A 69 6.10 2.42 8.91
C PRO A 69 6.83 1.12 9.32
N HIS A 70 6.89 0.13 8.42
CA HIS A 70 7.64 -1.11 8.61
C HIS A 70 8.56 -1.37 7.41
N TRP A 71 9.83 -1.65 7.69
CA TRP A 71 10.83 -1.96 6.66
C TRP A 71 11.38 -3.36 6.85
N TRP A 72 11.65 -4.05 5.75
CA TRP A 72 12.47 -5.26 5.77
C TRP A 72 13.89 -4.90 6.21
N VAL A 73 14.43 -5.63 7.18
CA VAL A 73 15.73 -5.31 7.80
C VAL A 73 16.85 -5.29 6.75
N GLY A 74 16.80 -6.17 5.74
CA GLY A 74 17.75 -6.18 4.62
C GLY A 74 17.46 -5.16 3.52
N ASN A 75 16.32 -4.47 3.57
CA ASN A 75 15.85 -3.59 2.50
C ASN A 75 15.20 -2.32 3.06
N ILE A 76 16.05 -1.49 3.66
CA ILE A 76 15.69 -0.24 4.35
C ILE A 76 15.18 0.81 3.36
N GLY A 77 14.16 1.57 3.76
CA GLY A 77 13.60 2.67 2.98
C GLY A 77 12.38 2.31 2.10
N ASN A 78 11.72 1.18 2.37
CA ASN A 78 10.51 0.76 1.64
C ASN A 78 9.41 1.83 1.65
N LEU A 79 8.73 1.99 0.51
CA LEU A 79 7.59 2.88 0.34
C LEU A 79 6.31 2.10 0.11
N LEU A 80 5.18 2.76 0.31
CA LEU A 80 3.85 2.28 -0.06
C LEU A 80 3.28 3.23 -1.11
N VAL A 81 2.81 2.68 -2.24
CA VAL A 81 1.93 3.39 -3.17
C VAL A 81 0.50 2.94 -2.92
N VAL A 82 -0.39 3.88 -2.65
CA VAL A 82 -1.78 3.62 -2.26
C VAL A 82 -2.74 4.46 -3.12
N PRO A 83 -3.97 4.00 -3.37
CA PRO A 83 -5.02 4.87 -3.88
C PRO A 83 -5.42 5.87 -2.80
N VAL A 84 -5.80 7.09 -3.20
CA VAL A 84 -6.36 8.09 -2.29
C VAL A 84 -7.73 7.66 -1.80
N ALA A 85 -8.54 7.09 -2.70
CA ALA A 85 -9.80 6.45 -2.35
C ALA A 85 -9.57 5.14 -1.60
N HIS A 86 -10.49 4.78 -0.71
CA HIS A 86 -10.48 3.47 -0.06
C HIS A 86 -10.78 2.38 -1.08
N VAL A 87 -9.81 1.49 -1.27
CA VAL A 87 -9.93 0.27 -2.08
C VAL A 87 -9.31 -0.84 -1.25
N GLU A 88 -10.06 -1.87 -0.88
CA GLU A 88 -9.55 -2.88 0.06
C GLU A 88 -8.28 -3.58 -0.47
N ASN A 89 -8.34 -4.09 -1.70
CA ASN A 89 -7.33 -4.93 -2.31
C ASN A 89 -7.52 -4.98 -3.84
N LEU A 90 -6.67 -5.75 -4.54
CA LEU A 90 -6.66 -5.81 -6.01
C LEU A 90 -7.99 -6.25 -6.60
N TYR A 91 -8.74 -7.12 -5.92
CA TYR A 91 -10.02 -7.62 -6.43
C TYR A 91 -11.09 -6.53 -6.50
N HIS A 92 -10.94 -5.48 -5.70
CA HIS A 92 -11.86 -4.34 -5.64
C HIS A 92 -11.34 -3.12 -6.41
N LEU A 93 -10.18 -3.21 -7.05
CA LEU A 93 -9.55 -2.08 -7.73
C LEU A 93 -10.31 -1.72 -9.01
N PRO A 94 -10.85 -0.50 -9.14
CA PRO A 94 -11.44 -0.03 -10.41
C PRO A 94 -10.38 0.03 -11.52
N ASP A 95 -10.78 -0.32 -12.74
CA ASP A 95 -9.88 -0.40 -13.91
C ASP A 95 -9.18 0.93 -14.17
N GLU A 96 -9.85 2.06 -13.94
CA GLU A 96 -9.32 3.40 -14.11
C GLU A 96 -8.17 3.75 -13.14
N LEU A 97 -8.06 3.07 -12.00
CA LEU A 97 -7.03 3.33 -10.99
C LEU A 97 -5.77 2.47 -11.16
N GLY A 98 -5.84 1.36 -11.89
CA GLY A 98 -4.70 0.46 -12.09
C GLY A 98 -3.51 1.13 -12.79
N GLY A 99 -3.78 1.87 -13.86
CA GLY A 99 -2.75 2.63 -14.59
C GLY A 99 -2.08 3.72 -13.74
N PRO A 100 -2.85 4.62 -13.11
CA PRO A 100 -2.33 5.63 -12.18
C PRO A 100 -1.46 5.05 -11.07
N LEU A 101 -1.88 3.98 -10.40
CA LEU A 101 -1.11 3.35 -9.31
C LEU A 101 0.22 2.78 -9.79
N LEU A 102 0.24 2.14 -10.96
CA LEU A 102 1.49 1.61 -11.52
C LEU A 102 2.41 2.74 -11.97
N ALA A 103 1.87 3.82 -12.56
CA ALA A 103 2.64 5.01 -12.93
C ALA A 103 3.28 5.67 -11.70
N MET A 104 2.54 5.79 -10.60
CA MET A 104 3.06 6.31 -9.33
C MET A 104 4.10 5.39 -8.72
N SER A 105 3.89 4.06 -8.77
CA SER A 105 4.87 3.06 -8.32
C SER A 105 6.19 3.18 -9.07
N ARG A 106 6.16 3.42 -10.39
CA ARG A 106 7.36 3.70 -11.20
C ARG A 106 8.09 4.96 -10.74
N ARG A 107 7.37 6.05 -10.43
CA ARG A 107 7.99 7.28 -9.91
C ARG A 107 8.65 7.05 -8.56
N ALA A 108 7.97 6.37 -7.64
CA ALA A 108 8.52 5.99 -6.34
C ALA A 108 9.78 5.10 -6.48
N ALA A 109 9.75 4.12 -7.39
CA ALA A 109 10.88 3.26 -7.71
C ALA A 109 12.11 4.06 -8.17
N ASN A 110 11.91 5.01 -9.11
CA ASN A 110 12.98 5.88 -9.58
C ASN A 110 13.56 6.77 -8.48
N ALA A 111 12.70 7.34 -7.62
CA ALA A 111 13.14 8.14 -6.49
C ALA A 111 13.99 7.34 -5.50
N LEU A 112 13.64 6.08 -5.24
CA LEU A 112 14.46 5.20 -4.39
C LEU A 112 15.80 4.84 -5.03
N LEU A 113 15.84 4.56 -6.34
CA LEU A 113 17.08 4.31 -7.07
C LEU A 113 18.03 5.51 -6.95
N GLU A 114 17.51 6.73 -7.11
CA GLU A 114 18.30 7.95 -7.00
C GLU A 114 18.78 8.24 -5.56
N VAL A 115 17.87 8.18 -4.59
CA VAL A 115 18.18 8.57 -3.19
C VAL A 115 19.02 7.54 -2.45
N LEU A 116 18.86 6.25 -2.77
CA LEU A 116 19.52 5.15 -2.06
C LEU A 116 20.64 4.48 -2.86
N GLY A 117 20.73 4.70 -4.17
CA GLY A 117 21.70 4.01 -5.03
C GLY A 117 21.54 2.48 -4.99
N CYS A 118 20.32 1.99 -4.79
CA CYS A 118 20.04 0.56 -4.81
C CYS A 118 20.15 -0.02 -6.23
N ASP A 119 20.43 -1.31 -6.35
CA ASP A 119 20.69 -1.98 -7.63
C ASP A 119 19.40 -2.33 -8.40
N GLY A 120 18.25 -2.24 -7.75
CA GLY A 120 16.96 -2.56 -8.34
C GLY A 120 15.81 -2.35 -7.37
N ILE A 121 14.60 -2.68 -7.84
CA ILE A 121 13.35 -2.52 -7.09
C ILE A 121 12.52 -3.81 -7.18
N SER A 122 11.80 -4.15 -6.11
CA SER A 122 10.71 -5.11 -6.14
C SER A 122 9.39 -4.44 -5.79
N LEU A 123 8.36 -4.70 -6.59
CA LEU A 123 6.99 -4.36 -6.24
C LEU A 123 6.33 -5.57 -5.59
N ARG A 124 5.68 -5.38 -4.43
CA ARG A 124 4.86 -6.43 -3.80
C ARG A 124 3.50 -5.87 -3.45
N GLN A 125 2.47 -6.64 -3.74
CA GLN A 125 1.10 -6.30 -3.43
C GLN A 125 0.42 -7.58 -2.95
N HIS A 126 -0.27 -7.51 -1.81
CA HIS A 126 -0.86 -8.65 -1.13
C HIS A 126 -2.38 -8.53 -1.12
N ASN A 127 -3.08 -9.66 -1.27
CA ASN A 127 -4.54 -9.69 -1.35
C ASN A 127 -5.12 -10.74 -0.42
N GLY A 128 -5.91 -10.28 0.55
CA GLY A 128 -6.54 -11.12 1.55
C GLY A 128 -5.54 -11.79 2.52
N PRO A 129 -6.04 -12.50 3.55
CA PRO A 129 -5.20 -13.12 4.57
C PRO A 129 -4.17 -14.12 4.01
N ALA A 130 -4.59 -14.97 3.06
CA ALA A 130 -3.70 -15.97 2.45
C ALA A 130 -2.62 -15.35 1.56
N GLY A 131 -2.88 -14.16 1.01
CA GLY A 131 -1.90 -13.37 0.28
C GLY A 131 -0.91 -12.64 1.19
N GLY A 132 -1.15 -12.62 2.51
CA GLY A 132 -0.32 -11.89 3.48
C GLY A 132 -0.70 -10.41 3.64
N GLN A 133 -1.92 -10.02 3.23
CA GLN A 133 -2.42 -8.67 3.48
C GLN A 133 -2.80 -8.53 4.96
N ASP A 134 -2.32 -7.47 5.61
CA ASP A 134 -2.57 -7.14 7.02
C ASP A 134 -3.18 -5.74 7.22
N MET A 135 -3.17 -4.92 6.17
CA MET A 135 -3.84 -3.62 6.09
C MET A 135 -4.84 -3.63 4.93
N TRP A 136 -6.12 -3.41 5.25
CA TRP A 136 -7.24 -3.52 4.32
C TRP A 136 -7.47 -2.24 3.52
N HIS A 137 -6.37 -1.70 2.99
CA HIS A 137 -6.33 -0.62 2.00
C HIS A 137 -5.23 -1.00 1.03
N LEU A 138 -5.53 -1.08 -0.26
CA LEU A 138 -4.61 -1.52 -1.29
C LEU A 138 -3.31 -0.71 -1.20
N HIS A 139 -2.21 -1.43 -1.05
CA HIS A 139 -0.90 -0.82 -1.00
C HIS A 139 0.10 -1.68 -1.80
N ILE A 140 0.90 -1.00 -2.59
CA ILE A 140 2.00 -1.59 -3.33
C ILE A 140 3.28 -1.22 -2.57
N HIS A 141 3.95 -2.22 -2.00
CA HIS A 141 5.30 -2.04 -1.48
C HIS A 141 6.27 -1.78 -2.63
N VAL A 142 7.07 -0.72 -2.51
CA VAL A 142 8.18 -0.42 -3.40
C VAL A 142 9.48 -0.64 -2.63
N VAL A 143 10.06 -1.81 -2.81
CA VAL A 143 11.17 -2.31 -1.99
C VAL A 143 12.49 -2.08 -2.71
N PRO A 144 13.44 -1.29 -2.16
CA PRO A 144 14.78 -1.17 -2.71
C PRO A 144 15.54 -2.48 -2.59
N ARG A 145 16.33 -2.85 -3.60
CA ARG A 145 17.03 -4.14 -3.69
C ARG A 145 18.53 -3.95 -3.90
N TRP A 146 19.32 -4.84 -3.34
CA TRP A 146 20.77 -4.88 -3.52
C TRP A 146 21.22 -6.23 -4.03
N SER A 147 22.29 -6.25 -4.82
CA SER A 147 22.90 -7.47 -5.34
C SER A 147 23.29 -8.39 -4.18
N GLY A 148 22.69 -9.57 -4.13
CA GLY A 148 22.97 -10.56 -3.08
C GLY A 148 22.23 -10.34 -1.75
N ASP A 149 21.22 -9.46 -1.70
CA ASP A 149 20.46 -9.13 -0.47
C ASP A 149 19.59 -10.26 0.13
N SER A 150 19.65 -11.47 -0.42
CA SER A 150 18.91 -12.66 0.05
C SER A 150 17.40 -12.49 0.19
N PHE A 151 16.79 -11.43 -0.35
CA PHE A 151 15.37 -11.11 -0.11
C PHE A 151 14.43 -12.28 -0.46
N HIS A 152 14.68 -13.01 -1.54
CA HIS A 152 13.85 -14.15 -1.95
C HIS A 152 14.17 -15.47 -1.22
N ARG A 153 15.14 -15.49 -0.31
CA ARG A 153 15.51 -16.68 0.46
C ARG A 153 14.75 -16.84 1.77
N GLY A 154 13.76 -15.98 2.01
CA GLY A 154 12.84 -16.08 3.16
C GLY A 154 13.20 -15.19 4.35
N GLU A 155 14.22 -14.34 4.22
CA GLU A 155 14.58 -13.35 5.25
C GLU A 155 13.66 -12.11 5.15
N HIS A 156 12.39 -12.29 5.50
CA HIS A 156 11.38 -11.23 5.46
C HIS A 156 11.10 -10.62 6.85
N THR A 157 12.11 -10.56 7.70
CA THR A 157 11.99 -9.89 9.00
C THR A 157 11.76 -8.40 8.78
N MET A 158 10.63 -7.91 9.28
CA MET A 158 10.32 -6.49 9.30
C MET A 158 10.66 -5.89 10.67
N ARG A 159 11.07 -4.62 10.66
CA ARG A 159 11.16 -3.79 11.85
C ARG A 159 10.20 -2.61 11.73
N ALA A 160 9.68 -2.15 12.85
CA ALA A 160 9.05 -0.84 12.92
C ALA A 160 10.10 0.26 12.68
N VAL A 161 9.65 1.36 12.09
CA VAL A 161 10.43 2.56 11.79
C VAL A 161 9.88 3.68 12.66
N ASP A 162 10.71 4.34 13.45
CA ASP A 162 10.24 5.45 14.27
C ASP A 162 9.86 6.67 13.41
N LEU A 163 9.07 7.58 13.96
CA LEU A 163 8.56 8.72 13.19
C LEU A 163 9.68 9.63 12.67
N ALA A 164 10.77 9.81 13.42
CA ALA A 164 11.85 10.69 13.01
C ALA A 164 12.59 10.12 11.79
N GLU A 165 12.86 8.82 11.77
CA GLU A 165 13.43 8.11 10.63
C GLU A 165 12.49 8.14 9.41
N GLN A 166 11.18 7.99 9.64
CA GLN A 166 10.19 8.15 8.57
C GLN A 166 10.21 9.57 7.98
N HIS A 167 10.21 10.61 8.82
CA HIS A 167 10.19 12.02 8.41
C HIS A 167 11.45 12.38 7.61
N GLU A 168 12.62 11.95 8.08
CA GLU A 168 13.89 12.18 7.39
C GLU A 168 13.87 11.54 6.00
N HIS A 169 13.42 10.28 5.91
CA HIS A 169 13.34 9.57 4.64
C HIS A 169 12.34 10.23 3.67
N ALA A 170 11.18 10.66 4.18
CA ALA A 170 10.18 11.37 3.39
C ALA A 170 10.72 12.70 2.84
N ALA A 171 11.44 13.48 3.66
CA ALA A 171 12.05 14.74 3.24
C ALA A 171 13.10 14.54 2.13
N ARG A 172 13.94 13.50 2.25
CA ARG A 172 14.93 13.14 1.22
C ARG A 172 14.26 12.80 -0.11
N LEU A 173 13.20 11.97 -0.08
CA LEU A 173 12.50 11.54 -1.30
C LEU A 173 11.70 12.65 -1.97
N ARG A 174 11.09 13.56 -1.20
CA ARG A 174 10.42 14.75 -1.74
C ARG A 174 11.35 15.60 -2.59
N SER A 175 12.62 15.70 -2.17
CA SER A 175 13.62 16.54 -2.82
C SER A 175 14.21 15.91 -4.10
N ALA A 176 14.14 14.59 -4.24
CA ALA A 176 14.76 13.85 -5.36
C ALA A 176 13.77 13.42 -6.45
N GLY A 177 12.52 13.12 -6.09
CA GLY A 177 11.58 12.54 -7.06
C GLY A 177 11.09 13.55 -8.11
N ASN A 178 11.11 13.14 -9.39
CA ASN A 178 10.30 13.77 -10.41
C ASN A 178 8.84 13.30 -10.27
N TRP A 179 8.08 14.01 -9.44
CA TRP A 179 6.72 13.64 -9.08
C TRP A 179 5.65 14.12 -10.08
N SER A 180 5.99 15.00 -11.01
CA SER A 180 5.06 15.45 -12.04
C SER A 180 4.81 14.38 -13.10
N ALA A 181 3.66 14.49 -13.76
CA ALA A 181 3.27 13.66 -14.91
C ALA A 181 4.08 13.98 -16.17
#